data_AF-A0A3B9IJP9-F1
#
_entry.id   AF-A0A3B9IJP9-F1
#
_cell.length_a   1.000
_cell.length_b   1.000
_cell.length_c   1.000
_cell.angle_alpha   90.00
_cell.angle_beta   90.00
_cell.angle_gamma   90.00
#
_symmetry.space_group_name_H-M   'P 1'
#
loop_
_entity.id
_entity.type
_entity.pdbx_description
1 polymer ?
#
loop_
_entity_poly.entity_id
_entity_poly.type
_entity_poly.pdbx_seq_one_letter_code
_entity_poly.pdbx_strand_id
1 'polypeptide(L)'
;VMAAVAVAGTMLAIRYALRPVRGMGEALGRRDPHDLTPLSPEVPRELAPFVGSINHFMGRLDQRVGGLQRFIADAAHQIRTPLTALSAQLDLLEPAVAGEDGRRHLARVQDRLRELSRLTNQLLSHAMVIHRADVVQLKAVDLVDVARRAFRSAIPITIDHDTLVSFDAPQGPVMVLGDPVSLREAIANCIDNALTHGVVSRLEVRVVVRDGRAMIE
;
A
#
# COMPACT_ATOMS: atom_id res chain seq x y z
N VAL A 1 62.51 -13.58 -16.71
CA VAL A 1 61.72 -12.49 -17.33
C VAL A 1 60.43 -13.02 -17.98
N MET A 2 60.51 -13.93 -18.97
CA MET A 2 59.32 -14.47 -19.67
C MET A 2 58.24 -15.06 -18.76
N ALA A 3 58.62 -15.90 -17.78
CA ALA A 3 57.66 -16.49 -16.84
C ALA A 3 56.94 -15.44 -15.96
N ALA A 4 57.67 -14.40 -15.54
CA ALA A 4 57.09 -13.30 -14.75
C ALA A 4 56.10 -12.46 -15.58
N VAL A 5 56.42 -12.21 -16.84
CA VAL A 5 55.52 -11.51 -17.79
C VAL A 5 54.27 -12.34 -18.06
N ALA A 6 54.40 -13.65 -18.24
CA ALA A 6 53.26 -14.54 -18.44
C ALA A 6 52.32 -14.55 -17.22
N VAL A 7 52.86 -14.72 -16.01
CA VAL A 7 52.07 -14.69 -14.77
C VAL A 7 51.37 -13.34 -14.58
N ALA A 8 52.08 -12.23 -14.81
CA ALA A 8 51.50 -10.90 -14.73
C ALA A 8 50.38 -10.70 -15.76
N GLY A 9 50.57 -11.16 -17.00
CA GLY A 9 49.58 -11.10 -18.06
C GLY A 9 48.32 -11.91 -17.74
N THR A 10 48.48 -13.15 -17.24
CA THR A 10 47.35 -14.00 -16.84
C THR A 10 46.59 -13.38 -15.66
N MET A 11 47.29 -12.85 -14.66
CA MET A 11 46.67 -12.19 -13.52
C MET A 11 45.90 -10.93 -13.93
N LEU A 12 46.42 -10.17 -14.90
CA LEU A 12 45.76 -9.00 -15.47
C LEU A 12 44.51 -9.40 -16.27
N ALA A 13 44.60 -10.44 -17.09
CA ALA A 13 43.50 -10.97 -17.89
C ALA A 13 42.35 -11.48 -17.00
N ILE A 14 42.66 -12.23 -15.93
CA ILE A 14 41.66 -12.70 -14.96
C ILE A 14 41.01 -11.51 -14.24
N ARG A 15 41.79 -10.51 -13.81
CA ARG A 15 41.25 -9.29 -13.18
C ARG A 15 40.31 -8.54 -14.10
N TYR A 16 40.65 -8.41 -15.38
CA TYR A 16 39.80 -7.75 -16.37
C TYR A 16 38.53 -8.54 -16.64
N ALA A 17 38.62 -9.86 -16.78
CA ALA A 17 37.49 -10.75 -17.04
C ALA A 17 36.48 -10.81 -15.88
N LEU A 18 36.94 -10.68 -14.63
CA LEU A 18 36.08 -10.70 -13.43
C LEU A 18 35.55 -9.32 -13.01
N ARG A 19 36.06 -8.23 -13.60
CA ARG A 19 35.62 -6.87 -13.29
C ARG A 19 34.10 -6.63 -13.51
N PRO A 20 33.47 -7.14 -14.59
CA PRO A 20 32.03 -6.97 -14.81
C PRO A 20 31.19 -7.65 -13.73
N VAL A 21 31.61 -8.83 -13.26
CA VAL A 21 30.88 -9.60 -12.22
C VAL A 21 30.85 -8.83 -10.90
N ARG A 22 31.98 -8.20 -10.51
CA ARG A 22 32.01 -7.35 -9.32
C ARG A 22 31.12 -6.12 -9.46
N GLY A 23 31.17 -5.46 -10.62
CA GLY A 23 30.30 -4.32 -10.90
C GLY A 23 28.82 -4.67 -10.83
N MET A 24 28.44 -5.87 -11.32
CA MET A 24 27.07 -6.37 -11.19
C MET A 24 26.71 -6.66 -9.74
N GLY A 25 27.59 -7.31 -8.96
CA GLY A 25 27.35 -7.56 -7.54
C GLY A 25 27.13 -6.26 -6.74
N GLU A 26 27.93 -5.23 -7.02
CA GLU A 26 27.76 -3.90 -6.40
C GLU A 26 26.50 -3.19 -6.89
N ALA A 27 26.17 -3.29 -8.18
CA ALA A 27 24.94 -2.71 -8.74
C ALA A 27 23.68 -3.37 -8.16
N LEU A 28 23.68 -4.71 -8.02
CA LEU A 28 22.61 -5.43 -7.32
C LEU A 28 22.56 -5.08 -5.83
N GLY A 29 23.71 -4.98 -5.16
CA GLY A 29 23.78 -4.67 -3.73
C GLY A 29 23.36 -3.23 -3.39
N ARG A 30 23.46 -2.30 -4.35
CA ARG A 30 22.98 -0.92 -4.22
C ARG A 30 21.54 -0.73 -4.69
N ARG A 31 20.96 -1.77 -5.29
CA ARG A 31 19.62 -1.72 -5.82
C ARG A 31 18.62 -1.71 -4.69
N ASP A 32 17.50 -1.02 -4.89
CA ASP A 32 16.36 -1.21 -4.01
C ASP A 32 15.97 -2.70 -4.02
N PRO A 33 15.74 -3.35 -2.85
CA PRO A 33 15.34 -4.76 -2.78
C PRO A 33 14.12 -5.12 -3.63
N HIS A 34 13.32 -4.12 -4.02
CA HIS A 34 12.09 -4.29 -4.77
C HIS A 34 12.19 -3.86 -6.24
N ASP A 35 13.32 -3.30 -6.66
CA ASP A 35 13.58 -3.05 -8.08
C ASP A 35 13.93 -4.37 -8.78
N LEU A 36 12.88 -5.04 -9.26
CA LEU A 36 12.94 -6.27 -10.04
C LEU A 36 13.09 -6.01 -11.55
N THR A 37 13.40 -4.78 -11.97
CA THR A 37 13.56 -4.51 -13.40
C THR A 37 14.77 -5.27 -13.97
N PRO A 38 14.71 -5.73 -15.23
CA PRO A 38 15.75 -6.60 -15.79
C PRO A 38 17.15 -5.97 -15.71
N LEU A 39 18.15 -6.79 -15.41
CA LEU A 39 19.55 -6.41 -15.51
C LEU A 39 19.93 -6.13 -16.97
N SER A 40 20.87 -5.21 -17.16
CA SER A 40 21.26 -4.71 -18.48
C SER A 40 21.73 -5.82 -19.44
N PRO A 41 21.43 -5.67 -20.75
CA PRO A 41 21.81 -6.64 -21.78
C PRO A 41 23.29 -6.56 -22.18
N GLU A 42 24.01 -5.51 -21.78
CA GLU A 42 25.43 -5.30 -22.10
C GLU A 42 26.34 -6.11 -21.16
N VAL A 43 26.32 -7.43 -21.30
CA VAL A 43 27.24 -8.34 -20.60
C VAL A 43 28.03 -9.21 -21.59
N PRO A 44 29.27 -9.61 -21.23
CA PRO A 44 30.02 -10.61 -21.98
C PRO A 44 29.17 -11.86 -22.30
N ARG A 45 29.41 -12.48 -23.45
CA ARG A 45 28.62 -13.63 -23.94
C ARG A 45 28.61 -14.80 -22.95
N GLU A 46 29.69 -14.96 -22.19
CA GLU A 46 29.88 -15.98 -21.17
C GLU A 46 28.95 -15.76 -19.96
N LEU A 47 28.59 -14.50 -19.66
CA LEU A 47 27.70 -14.13 -18.55
C LEU A 47 26.23 -14.06 -18.97
N ALA A 48 25.94 -14.01 -20.27
CA ALA A 48 24.57 -13.90 -20.78
C ALA A 48 23.59 -14.98 -20.23
N PRO A 49 23.97 -16.28 -20.12
CA PRO A 49 23.09 -17.29 -19.54
C PRO A 49 22.77 -17.06 -18.06
N PHE A 50 23.74 -16.53 -17.30
CA PHE A 50 23.58 -16.22 -15.89
C PHE A 50 22.66 -15.01 -15.69
N VAL A 51 22.86 -13.94 -16.46
CA VAL A 51 21.97 -12.77 -16.45
C VAL A 51 20.55 -13.14 -16.86
N GLY A 52 20.40 -13.99 -17.88
CA GLY A 52 19.10 -14.51 -18.30
C GLY A 52 18.39 -15.27 -17.17
N SER A 53 19.12 -16.08 -16.40
CA SER A 53 18.59 -16.82 -15.26
C SER A 53 18.14 -15.89 -14.12
N ILE A 54 18.91 -14.84 -13.82
CA ILE A 54 18.54 -13.83 -12.83
C ILE A 54 17.30 -13.07 -13.28
N ASN A 55 17.27 -12.59 -14.53
CA ASN A 55 16.11 -11.86 -15.08
C ASN A 55 14.85 -12.74 -15.07
N HIS A 56 14.96 -14.02 -15.40
CA HIS A 56 13.86 -14.95 -15.30
C HIS A 56 13.39 -15.17 -13.85
N PHE A 57 14.32 -15.28 -12.89
CA PHE A 57 13.99 -15.37 -11.47
C PHE A 57 13.27 -14.10 -10.97
N MET A 58 13.81 -12.91 -11.29
CA MET A 58 13.19 -11.62 -10.95
C MET A 58 11.77 -11.52 -11.53
N GLY A 59 11.58 -11.91 -12.80
CA GLY A 59 10.25 -11.92 -13.43
C GLY A 59 9.26 -12.89 -12.76
N ARG A 60 9.70 -14.09 -12.34
CA ARG A 60 8.84 -15.01 -11.57
C ARG A 60 8.52 -14.48 -10.18
N LEU A 61 9.47 -13.81 -9.54
CA LEU A 61 9.28 -13.19 -8.24
C LEU A 61 8.25 -12.06 -8.33
N ASP A 62 8.39 -11.19 -9.33
CA ASP A 62 7.44 -10.10 -9.63
C ASP A 62 6.01 -10.62 -9.82
N GLN A 63 5.84 -11.66 -10.64
CA GLN A 63 4.54 -12.30 -10.84
C GLN A 63 3.94 -12.87 -9.55
N ARG A 64 4.76 -13.48 -8.68
CA ARG A 64 4.29 -14.03 -7.40
C ARG A 64 3.88 -12.94 -6.42
N VAL A 65 4.69 -11.88 -6.32
CA VAL A 65 4.41 -10.75 -5.42
C VAL A 65 3.12 -10.03 -5.87
N GLY A 66 2.99 -9.75 -7.17
CA GLY A 66 1.75 -9.16 -7.73
C GLY A 66 0.52 -10.08 -7.61
N GLY A 67 0.71 -11.40 -7.56
CA GLY A 67 -0.36 -12.36 -7.23
C GLY A 67 -0.81 -12.26 -5.78
N LEU A 68 0.14 -12.24 -4.84
CA LEU A 68 -0.13 -12.14 -3.40
C LEU A 68 -0.87 -10.83 -3.05
N GLN A 69 -0.47 -9.71 -3.64
CA GLN A 69 -1.16 -8.43 -3.46
C GLN A 69 -2.63 -8.48 -3.89
N ARG A 70 -2.92 -9.05 -5.07
CA ARG A 70 -4.29 -9.22 -5.57
C ARG A 70 -5.10 -10.11 -4.64
N PHE A 71 -4.53 -11.23 -4.21
CA PHE A 71 -5.18 -12.13 -3.25
C PHE A 71 -5.53 -11.42 -1.93
N ILE A 72 -4.62 -10.61 -1.37
CA ILE A 72 -4.89 -9.85 -0.15
C ILE A 72 -6.00 -8.82 -0.38
N ALA A 73 -5.98 -8.12 -1.51
CA ALA A 73 -7.02 -7.14 -1.86
C ALA A 73 -8.40 -7.79 -2.02
N ASP A 74 -8.45 -8.96 -2.66
CA ASP A 74 -9.68 -9.75 -2.84
C ASP A 74 -10.20 -10.27 -1.51
N ALA A 75 -9.31 -10.83 -0.67
CA ALA A 75 -9.65 -11.26 0.68
C ALA A 75 -10.20 -10.11 1.52
N ALA A 76 -9.64 -8.90 1.38
CA ALA A 76 -10.13 -7.72 2.09
C ALA A 76 -11.58 -7.38 1.72
N HIS A 77 -11.90 -7.37 0.43
CA HIS A 77 -13.26 -7.13 -0.04
C HIS A 77 -14.24 -8.24 0.40
N GLN A 78 -13.79 -9.50 0.33
CA GLN A 78 -14.59 -10.66 0.70
C GLN A 78 -14.88 -10.73 2.20
N ILE A 79 -14.02 -10.17 3.07
CA ILE A 79 -14.25 -10.12 4.52
C ILE A 79 -15.07 -8.89 4.92
N ARG A 80 -14.87 -7.73 4.28
CA ARG A 80 -15.63 -6.51 4.57
C ARG A 80 -17.13 -6.67 4.30
N THR A 81 -17.48 -7.38 3.24
CA THR A 81 -18.87 -7.62 2.82
C THR A 81 -19.71 -8.36 3.90
N PRO A 82 -19.32 -9.56 4.39
CA PRO A 82 -20.07 -10.26 5.42
C PRO A 82 -20.06 -9.54 6.77
N LEU A 83 -18.99 -8.82 7.13
CA LEU A 83 -18.96 -7.99 8.35
C LEU A 83 -19.99 -6.85 8.29
N THR A 84 -20.10 -6.21 7.13
CA THR A 84 -21.11 -5.16 6.89
C THR A 84 -22.53 -5.73 6.97
N ALA A 85 -22.76 -6.89 6.35
CA ALA A 85 -24.06 -7.57 6.39
C ALA A 85 -24.44 -8.00 7.81
N LEU A 86 -23.49 -8.53 8.59
CA LEU A 86 -23.71 -8.92 9.98
C LEU A 86 -23.99 -7.71 10.86
N SER A 87 -23.30 -6.59 10.64
CA SER A 87 -23.56 -5.33 11.36
C SER A 87 -24.97 -4.83 11.09
N ALA A 88 -25.39 -4.80 9.82
CA ALA A 88 -26.74 -4.41 9.44
C ALA A 88 -27.82 -5.34 10.04
N GLN A 89 -27.57 -6.65 10.11
CA GLN A 89 -28.49 -7.59 10.76
C GLN A 89 -28.62 -7.36 12.27
N LEU A 90 -27.52 -6.99 12.94
CA LEU A 90 -27.56 -6.63 14.35
C LEU A 90 -28.28 -5.30 14.59
N ASP A 91 -28.14 -4.33 13.68
CA ASP A 91 -28.82 -3.03 13.77
C ASP A 91 -30.35 -3.16 13.59
N LEU A 92 -30.80 -4.20 12.89
CA LEU A 92 -32.22 -4.53 12.72
C LEU A 92 -32.83 -5.27 13.93
N LEU A 93 -32.01 -5.75 14.89
CA LEU A 93 -32.53 -6.39 16.09
C LEU A 93 -33.14 -5.32 17.01
N GLU A 94 -34.46 -5.33 17.15
CA GLU A 94 -35.17 -4.37 17.99
C GLU A 94 -34.83 -4.54 19.49
N PRO A 95 -34.32 -3.48 20.15
CA PRO A 95 -34.12 -3.47 21.60
C PRO A 95 -35.43 -3.59 22.40
N ALA A 96 -36.57 -3.38 21.75
CA ALA A 96 -37.89 -3.38 22.39
C ALA A 96 -38.34 -4.78 22.86
N VAL A 97 -37.88 -5.85 22.20
CA VAL A 97 -38.31 -7.24 22.47
C VAL A 97 -37.49 -7.89 23.60
N ALA A 98 -36.30 -7.36 23.90
CA ALA A 98 -35.43 -7.88 24.93
C ALA A 98 -35.39 -6.91 26.13
N GLY A 99 -35.56 -7.42 27.35
CA GLY A 99 -35.43 -6.60 28.58
C GLY A 99 -34.05 -5.92 28.68
N GLU A 100 -33.80 -5.13 29.73
CA GLU A 100 -32.53 -4.39 29.90
C GLU A 100 -31.27 -5.26 29.68
N ASP A 101 -31.30 -6.52 30.12
CA ASP A 101 -30.18 -7.45 29.94
C ASP A 101 -29.94 -7.84 28.48
N GLY A 102 -31.00 -7.94 27.68
CA GLY A 102 -30.91 -8.22 26.25
C GLY A 102 -30.37 -7.04 25.46
N ARG A 103 -30.79 -5.81 25.80
CA ARG A 103 -30.21 -4.59 25.22
C ARG A 103 -28.72 -4.47 25.52
N ARG A 104 -28.32 -4.74 26.78
CA ARG A 104 -26.90 -4.77 27.20
C ARG A 104 -26.10 -5.87 26.50
N HIS A 105 -26.70 -7.01 26.17
CA HIS A 105 -26.03 -8.05 25.38
C HIS A 105 -25.87 -7.63 23.92
N LEU A 106 -26.92 -7.10 23.28
CA LEU A 106 -26.87 -6.67 21.89
C LEU A 106 -25.83 -5.57 21.67
N ALA A 107 -25.80 -4.55 22.53
CA ALA A 107 -24.80 -3.49 22.47
C ALA A 107 -23.37 -4.05 22.58
N ARG A 108 -23.12 -5.00 23.50
CA ARG A 108 -21.80 -5.64 23.65
C ARG A 108 -21.40 -6.46 22.41
N VAL A 109 -22.35 -7.08 21.71
CA VAL A 109 -22.08 -7.82 20.47
C VAL A 109 -21.76 -6.86 19.32
N GLN A 110 -22.51 -5.76 19.20
CA GLN A 110 -22.23 -4.70 18.22
C GLN A 110 -20.84 -4.08 18.45
N ASP A 111 -20.46 -3.79 19.70
CA ASP A 111 -19.12 -3.27 20.03
C ASP A 111 -17.99 -4.22 19.62
N ARG A 112 -18.14 -5.51 19.93
CA ARG A 112 -17.17 -6.54 19.54
C ARG A 112 -17.06 -6.70 18.02
N LEU A 113 -18.18 -6.59 17.30
CA LEU A 113 -18.18 -6.67 15.85
C LEU A 113 -17.51 -5.46 15.19
N ARG A 114 -17.72 -4.26 15.74
CA ARG A 114 -17.00 -3.04 15.33
C ARG A 114 -15.50 -3.18 15.55
N GLU A 115 -15.09 -3.68 16.72
CA GLU A 115 -13.68 -3.93 17.03
C GLU A 115 -13.04 -4.95 16.08
N LEU A 116 -13.72 -6.07 15.82
CA LEU A 116 -13.25 -7.09 14.87
C LEU A 116 -13.13 -6.53 13.46
N SER A 117 -14.09 -5.72 13.02
CA SER A 117 -14.06 -5.10 11.69
C SER A 117 -12.89 -4.15 11.54
N ARG A 118 -12.64 -3.32 12.56
CA ARG A 118 -11.48 -2.42 12.62
C ARG A 118 -10.16 -3.19 12.57
N LEU A 119 -9.99 -4.22 13.41
CA LEU A 119 -8.78 -5.04 13.44
C LEU A 119 -8.54 -5.74 12.10
N THR A 120 -9.60 -6.27 11.48
CA THR A 120 -9.48 -6.94 10.19
C THR A 120 -9.08 -5.96 9.09
N ASN A 121 -9.71 -4.79 9.03
CA ASN A 121 -9.30 -3.72 8.10
C ASN A 121 -7.85 -3.28 8.34
N GLN A 122 -7.41 -3.16 9.59
CA GLN A 122 -6.01 -2.82 9.92
C GLN A 122 -5.02 -3.90 9.45
N LEU A 123 -5.30 -5.18 9.71
CA LEU A 123 -4.45 -6.29 9.26
C LEU A 123 -4.36 -6.36 7.74
N LEU A 124 -5.49 -6.21 7.05
CA LEU A 124 -5.56 -6.22 5.59
C LEU A 124 -4.89 -4.99 4.99
N SER A 125 -5.10 -3.81 5.56
CA SER A 125 -4.41 -2.59 5.15
C SER A 125 -2.91 -2.68 5.36
N HIS A 126 -2.45 -3.24 6.48
CA HIS A 126 -1.04 -3.48 6.75
C HIS A 126 -0.42 -4.50 5.78
N ALA A 127 -1.13 -5.61 5.51
CA ALA A 127 -0.71 -6.61 4.54
C ALA A 127 -0.67 -6.03 3.11
N MET A 128 -1.63 -5.15 2.76
CA MET A 128 -1.57 -4.40 1.53
C MET A 128 -0.37 -3.46 1.53
N VAL A 129 -0.18 -2.60 2.53
CA VAL A 129 0.93 -1.63 2.58
C VAL A 129 2.30 -2.31 2.49
N ILE A 130 2.55 -3.37 3.28
CA ILE A 130 3.80 -4.15 3.23
C ILE A 130 4.08 -4.70 1.84
N HIS A 131 3.04 -5.08 1.10
CA HIS A 131 3.25 -5.65 -0.23
C HIS A 131 3.16 -4.62 -1.35
N ARG A 132 2.38 -3.54 -1.21
CA ARG A 132 2.10 -2.53 -2.25
C ARG A 132 3.04 -1.33 -2.22
N ALA A 133 3.56 -0.93 -1.06
CA ALA A 133 4.55 0.15 -0.94
C ALA A 133 5.82 -0.14 -1.75
N ASP A 134 6.06 -1.43 -1.98
CA ASP A 134 7.33 -1.92 -2.49
C ASP A 134 7.32 -2.23 -4.01
N VAL A 135 6.16 -2.37 -4.67
CA VAL A 135 6.10 -2.86 -6.08
C VAL A 135 5.33 -1.94 -7.03
N VAL A 136 4.54 -0.99 -6.52
CA VAL A 136 3.75 -0.15 -7.41
C VAL A 136 4.63 0.94 -8.01
N GLN A 137 4.73 0.95 -9.35
CA GLN A 137 5.21 2.12 -10.07
C GLN A 137 4.35 3.32 -9.68
N LEU A 138 4.95 4.22 -8.90
CA LEU A 138 4.33 5.49 -8.53
C LEU A 138 4.01 6.24 -9.83
N LYS A 139 2.73 6.56 -10.01
CA LYS A 139 2.28 7.36 -11.16
C LYS A 139 2.02 8.77 -10.70
N ALA A 140 2.06 9.71 -11.62
CA ALA A 140 1.58 11.05 -11.34
C ALA A 140 0.05 10.97 -11.11
N VAL A 141 -0.38 11.24 -9.88
CA VAL A 141 -1.78 11.20 -9.45
C VAL A 141 -2.18 12.58 -8.95
N ASP A 142 -3.40 13.01 -9.27
CA ASP A 142 -3.98 14.20 -8.67
C ASP A 142 -4.51 13.87 -7.27
N LEU A 143 -3.83 14.38 -6.24
CA LEU A 143 -4.18 14.16 -4.84
C LEU A 143 -5.56 14.75 -4.49
N VAL A 144 -5.98 15.83 -5.17
CA VAL A 144 -7.28 16.46 -4.92
C VAL A 144 -8.41 15.52 -5.32
N ASP A 145 -8.32 14.89 -6.49
CA ASP A 145 -9.32 13.91 -6.95
C ASP A 145 -9.36 12.68 -6.05
N VAL A 146 -8.18 12.17 -5.65
CA VAL A 146 -8.09 11.01 -4.76
C VAL A 146 -8.73 11.31 -3.38
N ALA A 147 -8.38 12.44 -2.77
CA ALA A 147 -8.92 12.85 -1.48
C ALA A 147 -10.43 13.10 -1.55
N ARG A 148 -10.92 13.73 -2.62
CA ARG A 148 -12.35 13.96 -2.85
C ARG A 148 -13.13 12.65 -2.97
N ARG A 149 -12.59 11.67 -3.68
CA ARG A 149 -13.21 10.32 -3.80
C ARG A 149 -13.21 9.59 -2.46
N ALA A 150 -12.09 9.64 -1.72
CA ALA A 150 -11.99 9.03 -0.39
C ALA A 150 -13.02 9.64 0.57
N PHE A 151 -13.10 10.96 0.63
CA PHE A 151 -14.05 11.71 1.44
C PHE A 151 -15.50 11.32 1.15
N ARG A 152 -15.89 11.27 -0.14
CA ARG A 152 -17.24 10.84 -0.55
C ARG A 152 -17.55 9.39 -0.19
N SER A 153 -16.55 8.51 -0.18
CA SER A 153 -16.74 7.10 0.15
C SER A 153 -16.75 6.81 1.65
N ALA A 154 -16.01 7.61 2.43
CA ALA A 154 -15.82 7.38 3.86
C ALA A 154 -16.91 8.05 4.71
N ILE A 155 -17.57 9.09 4.19
CA ILE A 155 -18.68 9.75 4.87
C ILE A 155 -19.97 8.92 4.70
N PRO A 156 -20.53 8.38 5.80
CA PRO A 156 -21.84 7.72 5.76
C PRO A 156 -22.94 8.69 5.36
N ILE A 157 -24.01 8.19 4.73
CA ILE A 157 -25.23 8.99 4.46
C ILE A 157 -25.92 9.42 5.78
N THR A 158 -25.66 8.68 6.86
CA THR A 158 -26.24 8.84 8.20
C THR A 158 -25.29 9.51 9.18
N ILE A 159 -24.60 10.58 8.77
CA ILE A 159 -23.88 11.42 9.74
C ILE A 159 -24.90 12.15 10.60
N ASP A 160 -24.69 12.12 11.92
CA ASP A 160 -25.54 12.79 12.91
C ASP A 160 -25.67 14.29 12.57
N HIS A 161 -26.86 14.87 12.71
CA HIS A 161 -27.15 16.23 12.22
C HIS A 161 -26.25 17.32 12.84
N ASP A 162 -25.66 17.03 13.99
CA ASP A 162 -24.78 17.94 14.73
C ASP A 162 -23.30 17.87 14.30
N THR A 163 -22.94 16.97 13.38
CA THR A 163 -21.55 16.88 12.88
C THR A 163 -21.37 17.69 11.61
N LEU A 164 -20.62 18.79 11.71
CA LEU A 164 -20.26 19.63 10.57
C LEU A 164 -19.10 18.99 9.80
N VAL A 165 -19.30 18.68 8.52
CA VAL A 165 -18.31 18.00 7.68
C VAL A 165 -17.92 18.90 6.50
N SER A 166 -16.64 19.22 6.36
CA SER A 166 -16.12 20.08 5.29
C SER A 166 -14.91 19.49 4.58
N PHE A 167 -14.83 19.72 3.27
CA PHE A 167 -13.68 19.39 2.44
C PHE A 167 -13.15 20.66 1.77
N ASP A 168 -11.88 20.96 2.00
CA ASP A 168 -11.20 22.11 1.41
C ASP A 168 -9.96 21.66 0.62
N ALA A 169 -9.78 22.25 -0.56
CA ALA A 169 -8.71 21.88 -1.47
C ALA A 169 -8.36 23.04 -2.42
N PRO A 170 -7.12 23.09 -2.96
CA PRO A 170 -6.72 24.11 -3.92
C PRO A 170 -7.54 24.01 -5.22
N GLN A 171 -7.66 25.11 -5.96
CA GLN A 171 -8.42 25.13 -7.22
C GLN A 171 -7.74 24.39 -8.38
N GLY A 172 -6.45 24.03 -8.25
CA GLY A 172 -5.68 23.31 -9.26
C GLY A 172 -5.35 21.87 -8.84
N PRO A 173 -5.00 21.00 -9.81
CA PRO A 173 -4.57 19.64 -9.51
C PRO A 173 -3.27 19.65 -8.70
N VAL A 174 -3.17 18.78 -7.70
CA VAL A 174 -1.98 18.61 -6.88
C VAL A 174 -1.35 17.28 -7.25
N MET A 175 -0.38 17.31 -8.16
CA MET A 175 0.24 16.10 -8.69
C MET A 175 1.26 15.52 -7.70
N VAL A 176 1.05 14.28 -7.30
CA VAL A 176 1.97 13.50 -6.46
C VAL A 176 2.34 12.19 -7.12
N LEU A 177 3.54 11.68 -6.86
CA LEU A 177 3.92 10.32 -7.24
C LEU A 177 3.33 9.37 -6.20
N GLY A 178 2.38 8.53 -6.63
CA GLY A 178 1.63 7.68 -5.71
C GLY A 178 0.90 6.54 -6.39
N ASP A 179 0.40 5.60 -5.59
CA ASP A 179 -0.64 4.66 -6.00
C ASP A 179 -2.02 5.25 -5.65
N PRO A 180 -2.89 5.54 -6.63
CA PRO A 180 -4.21 6.12 -6.38
C PRO A 180 -5.07 5.29 -5.44
N VAL A 181 -4.92 3.96 -5.44
CA VAL A 181 -5.72 3.09 -4.57
C VAL A 181 -5.23 3.17 -3.12
N SER A 182 -3.92 3.06 -2.92
CA SER A 182 -3.30 3.14 -1.58
C SER A 182 -3.51 4.51 -0.93
N LEU A 183 -3.35 5.60 -1.69
CA LEU A 183 -3.61 6.95 -1.19
C LEU A 183 -5.08 7.10 -0.78
N ARG A 184 -6.03 6.61 -1.59
CA ARG A 184 -7.45 6.65 -1.27
C ARG A 184 -7.76 5.91 0.03
N GLU A 185 -7.20 4.72 0.21
CA GLU A 185 -7.44 3.89 1.39
C GLU A 185 -6.80 4.46 2.65
N ALA A 186 -5.59 5.03 2.54
CA ALA A 186 -4.94 5.73 3.64
C ALA A 186 -5.78 6.92 4.12
N ILE A 187 -6.28 7.74 3.19
CA ILE A 187 -7.14 8.89 3.50
C ILE A 187 -8.46 8.42 4.12
N ALA A 188 -9.10 7.39 3.56
CA ALA A 188 -10.33 6.84 4.12
C ALA A 188 -10.12 6.32 5.55
N ASN A 189 -9.00 5.65 5.84
CA ASN A 189 -8.65 5.19 7.17
C ASN A 189 -8.42 6.34 8.16
N CYS A 190 -7.80 7.45 7.71
CA CYS A 190 -7.66 8.64 8.55
C CYS A 190 -9.02 9.27 8.89
N ILE A 191 -9.92 9.35 7.90
CA ILE A 191 -11.29 9.87 8.09
C ILE A 191 -12.08 8.97 9.04
N ASP A 192 -12.01 7.65 8.86
CA ASP A 192 -12.69 6.67 9.73
C ASP A 192 -12.17 6.73 11.17
N ASN A 193 -10.85 6.87 11.35
CA ASN A 193 -10.25 7.09 12.66
C ASN A 193 -10.73 8.40 13.30
N ALA A 194 -10.82 9.48 12.51
CA ALA A 194 -11.32 10.75 13.01
C ALA A 194 -12.80 10.62 13.45
N LEU A 195 -13.66 10.01 12.64
CA LEU A 195 -15.08 9.80 12.97
C LEU A 195 -15.27 8.89 14.19
N THR A 196 -14.49 7.82 14.31
CA THR A 196 -14.64 6.82 15.38
C THR A 196 -14.06 7.30 16.72
N HIS A 197 -12.95 8.05 16.69
CA HIS A 197 -12.19 8.40 17.90
C HIS A 197 -12.10 9.90 18.19
N GLY A 198 -12.38 10.75 17.20
CA GLY A 198 -12.03 12.17 17.23
C GLY A 198 -13.20 13.17 17.24
N VAL A 199 -14.39 12.84 16.72
CA VAL A 199 -15.41 13.89 16.48
C VAL A 199 -16.59 13.86 17.46
N VAL A 200 -16.78 14.99 18.16
CA VAL A 200 -17.98 15.32 18.96
C VAL A 200 -18.84 16.42 18.27
N SER A 201 -18.35 17.08 17.19
CA SER A 201 -19.11 18.15 16.48
C SER A 201 -18.58 18.62 15.10
N ARG A 202 -17.31 18.42 14.73
CA ARG A 202 -16.78 18.87 13.41
C ARG A 202 -15.65 17.99 12.85
N LEU A 203 -15.76 17.65 11.55
CA LEU A 203 -14.73 16.98 10.74
C LEU A 203 -14.34 17.89 9.57
N GLU A 204 -13.05 18.19 9.43
CA GLU A 204 -12.52 18.97 8.31
C GLU A 204 -11.39 18.20 7.65
N VAL A 205 -11.45 18.04 6.32
CA VAL A 205 -10.40 17.39 5.52
C VAL A 205 -9.84 18.43 4.56
N ARG A 206 -8.55 18.71 4.66
CA ARG A 206 -7.89 19.75 3.87
C ARG A 206 -6.71 19.22 3.06
N VAL A 207 -6.69 19.49 1.76
CA VAL A 207 -5.53 19.25 0.91
C VAL A 207 -4.71 20.55 0.84
N VAL A 208 -3.44 20.52 1.25
CA VAL A 208 -2.57 21.72 1.24
C VAL A 208 -1.22 21.42 0.60
N VAL A 209 -0.58 22.45 0.05
CA VAL A 209 0.81 22.38 -0.43
C VAL A 209 1.65 23.29 0.45
N ARG A 210 2.60 22.73 1.19
CA ARG A 210 3.56 23.46 2.04
C ARG A 210 4.97 23.00 1.72
N ASP A 211 5.90 23.95 1.56
CA ASP A 211 7.32 23.68 1.29
C ASP A 211 7.58 22.70 0.12
N GLY A 212 6.77 22.80 -0.94
CA GLY A 212 6.85 21.92 -2.11
C GLY A 212 6.36 20.48 -1.87
N ARG A 213 5.74 20.20 -0.71
CA ARG A 213 5.12 18.91 -0.39
C ARG A 213 3.61 19.04 -0.34
N ALA A 214 2.92 18.05 -0.86
CA ALA A 214 1.48 17.91 -0.72
C ALA A 214 1.15 17.22 0.61
N MET A 215 0.18 17.73 1.34
CA MET A 215 -0.27 17.22 2.64
C MET A 215 -1.80 17.11 2.66
N ILE A 216 -2.29 16.16 3.46
CA ILE A 216 -3.69 16.03 3.84
C ILE A 216 -3.75 16.17 5.36
N GLU A 217 -4.55 17.12 5.82
CA GLU A 217 -4.83 17.42 7.23
C GLU A 217 -6.28 17.07 7.56
#